data_AF-A0A2D5H456-F1
#
_entry.id   AF-A0A2D5H456-F1
#
_cell.length_a   1.000
_cell.length_b   1.000
_cell.length_c   1.000
_cell.angle_alpha   90.00
_cell.angle_beta   90.00
_cell.angle_gamma   90.00
#
_symmetry.space_group_name_H-M   'P 1'
#
loop_
_entity.id
_entity.type
_entity.pdbx_description
1 polymer ?
#
loop_
_entity_poly.entity_id
_entity_poly.type
_entity_poly.pdbx_seq_one_letter_code
_entity_poly.pdbx_strand_id
1 'polypeptide(L)'
;MYRYCFLLLLLVGCNSAPQIDYTTLTVDQLRSRLTDSDPNVRWQSVFELERREGGGIQAVKELTALLDDKNVEVRRVTTQAFAGIFMEAKPPYSKDLKQAIVVLKNNQDADEVVQTGVRIALGIVEAKQK
;
A
#
# COMPACT_ATOMS: atom_id res chain seq x y z
N MET A 1 -46.96 7.26 -6.81
CA MET A 1 -46.95 8.05 -5.55
C MET A 1 -45.80 7.63 -4.63
N TYR A 2 -44.54 7.84 -5.02
CA TYR A 2 -43.40 7.93 -4.09
C TYR A 2 -42.33 8.85 -4.68
N ARG A 3 -42.79 10.02 -5.15
CA ARG A 3 -41.98 11.08 -5.77
C ARG A 3 -41.59 12.14 -4.73
N TYR A 4 -41.48 11.73 -3.46
CA TYR A 4 -41.29 12.62 -2.30
C TYR A 4 -40.35 12.09 -1.20
N CYS A 5 -39.57 11.02 -1.44
CA CYS A 5 -38.49 10.61 -0.51
C CYS A 5 -37.10 11.08 -0.97
N PHE A 6 -37.04 12.19 -1.73
CA PHE A 6 -35.79 12.77 -2.25
C PHE A 6 -35.42 14.10 -1.57
N LEU A 7 -35.99 14.43 -0.40
CA LEU A 7 -35.91 15.79 0.15
C LEU A 7 -35.72 15.92 1.67
N LEU A 8 -35.13 14.95 2.37
CA LEU A 8 -34.82 15.12 3.80
C LEU A 8 -33.66 14.21 4.29
N LEU A 9 -32.44 14.42 3.80
CA LEU A 9 -31.21 13.91 4.43
C LEU A 9 -29.95 14.66 3.92
N LEU A 10 -29.97 15.98 4.08
CA LEU A 10 -28.75 16.78 4.22
C LEU A 10 -28.49 16.90 5.72
N LEU A 11 -27.62 16.06 6.31
CA LEU A 11 -26.88 16.35 7.57
C LEU A 11 -25.95 15.24 8.12
N VAL A 12 -25.70 14.13 7.40
CA VAL A 12 -24.59 13.22 7.77
C VAL A 12 -23.88 12.77 6.51
N GLY A 13 -22.61 13.15 6.37
CA GLY A 13 -21.77 12.86 5.20
C GLY A 13 -21.38 11.40 5.09
N CYS A 14 -22.34 10.52 4.78
CA CYS A 14 -22.05 9.20 4.26
C CYS A 14 -22.01 9.29 2.74
N ASN A 15 -20.85 9.68 2.21
CA ASN A 15 -20.50 9.48 0.81
C ASN A 15 -20.40 7.96 0.57
N SER A 16 -21.53 7.29 0.36
CA SER A 16 -21.56 5.92 -0.15
C SER A 16 -21.28 5.96 -1.65
N ALA A 17 -20.04 6.30 -2.01
CA ALA A 17 -19.48 5.93 -3.29
C ALA A 17 -19.70 4.41 -3.47
N PRO A 18 -19.97 3.92 -4.70
CA PRO A 18 -20.11 2.49 -4.93
C PRO A 18 -18.87 1.78 -4.38
N GLN A 19 -19.09 0.78 -3.53
CA GLN A 19 -18.02 0.06 -2.88
C GLN A 19 -17.24 -0.68 -3.98
N ILE A 20 -16.05 -0.16 -4.30
CA ILE A 20 -15.16 -0.77 -5.30
C ILE A 20 -14.75 -2.13 -4.77
N ASP A 21 -15.05 -3.19 -5.54
CA ASP A 21 -14.52 -4.51 -5.26
C ASP A 21 -13.08 -4.62 -5.78
N TYR A 22 -12.12 -4.36 -4.90
CA TYR A 22 -10.68 -4.39 -5.22
C TYR A 22 -10.20 -5.75 -5.71
N THR A 23 -10.89 -6.84 -5.36
CA THR A 23 -10.50 -8.21 -5.76
C THR A 23 -10.63 -8.43 -7.27
N THR A 24 -11.50 -7.66 -7.93
CA THR A 24 -11.75 -7.74 -9.38
C THR A 24 -10.77 -6.92 -10.22
N LEU A 25 -10.00 -6.01 -9.60
CA LEU A 25 -9.09 -5.11 -10.32
C LEU A 25 -7.88 -5.86 -10.87
N THR A 26 -7.25 -5.36 -11.92
CA THR A 26 -5.94 -5.85 -12.38
C THR A 26 -4.80 -5.24 -11.57
N VAL A 27 -3.59 -5.79 -11.67
CA VAL A 27 -2.38 -5.20 -11.02
C VAL A 27 -2.18 -3.75 -11.46
N ASP A 28 -2.32 -3.44 -12.75
CA ASP A 28 -2.17 -2.06 -13.25
C ASP A 28 -3.28 -1.11 -12.75
N GLN A 29 -4.50 -1.62 -12.60
CA GLN A 29 -5.60 -0.86 -12.01
C GLN A 29 -5.36 -0.57 -10.52
N LEU A 30 -4.76 -1.50 -9.78
CA LEU A 30 -4.37 -1.28 -8.39
C LEU A 30 -3.20 -0.30 -8.30
N ARG A 31 -2.19 -0.41 -9.17
CA ARG A 31 -1.05 0.51 -9.24
C ARG A 31 -1.47 1.96 -9.46
N SER A 32 -2.39 2.21 -10.39
CA SER A 32 -2.89 3.58 -10.63
C SER A 32 -3.59 4.19 -9.41
N ARG A 33 -4.23 3.37 -8.57
CA ARG A 33 -4.92 3.78 -7.35
C ARG A 33 -3.99 4.06 -6.16
N LEU A 34 -2.71 3.70 -6.24
CA LEU A 34 -1.72 4.08 -5.22
C LEU A 34 -1.48 5.61 -5.17
N THR A 35 -2.00 6.37 -6.13
CA THR A 35 -1.92 7.84 -6.16
C THR A 35 -3.26 8.53 -5.91
N ASP A 36 -4.30 7.77 -5.53
CA ASP A 36 -5.63 8.33 -5.29
C ASP A 36 -5.62 9.37 -4.16
N SER A 37 -6.48 10.38 -4.25
CA SER A 37 -6.63 11.40 -3.22
C SER A 37 -7.11 10.84 -1.87
N ASP A 38 -7.96 9.80 -1.88
CA ASP A 38 -8.49 9.19 -0.68
C ASP A 38 -7.48 8.17 -0.13
N PRO A 39 -6.96 8.34 1.10
CA PRO A 39 -6.08 7.35 1.73
C PRO A 39 -6.71 5.97 1.82
N ASN A 40 -8.04 5.86 1.89
CA ASN A 40 -8.74 4.58 1.89
C ASN A 40 -8.52 3.79 0.61
N VAL A 41 -8.56 4.48 -0.53
CA VAL A 41 -8.30 3.87 -1.84
C VAL A 41 -6.85 3.41 -1.94
N ARG A 42 -5.91 4.23 -1.45
CA ARG A 42 -4.48 3.90 -1.47
C ARG A 42 -4.17 2.67 -0.63
N TRP A 43 -4.58 2.62 0.65
CA TRP A 43 -4.23 1.49 1.51
C TRP A 43 -4.91 0.19 1.09
N GLN A 44 -6.15 0.24 0.59
CA GLN A 44 -6.84 -0.93 -0.01
C GLN A 44 -6.08 -1.46 -1.23
N SER A 45 -5.56 -0.56 -2.06
CA SER A 45 -4.76 -0.95 -3.24
C SER A 45 -3.44 -1.60 -2.85
N VAL A 46 -2.76 -1.11 -1.81
CA VAL A 46 -1.56 -1.76 -1.26
C VAL A 46 -1.89 -3.17 -0.76
N PHE A 47 -2.94 -3.30 0.06
CA PHE A 47 -3.36 -4.57 0.62
C PHE A 47 -3.67 -5.61 -0.47
N GLU A 48 -4.37 -5.21 -1.52
CA GLU A 48 -4.75 -6.13 -2.58
C GLU A 48 -3.60 -6.46 -3.55
N LEU A 49 -2.59 -5.59 -3.67
CA LEU A 49 -1.34 -5.90 -4.38
C LEU A 49 -0.50 -6.94 -3.63
N GLU A 50 -0.45 -6.89 -2.29
CA GLU A 50 0.29 -7.85 -1.46
C GLU A 50 -0.27 -9.27 -1.60
N ARG A 51 -1.60 -9.41 -1.68
CA ARG A 51 -2.28 -10.70 -1.77
C ARG A 51 -2.08 -11.42 -3.11
N ARG A 52 -1.50 -10.74 -4.11
CA ARG A 52 -1.30 -11.26 -5.45
C ARG A 52 0.15 -11.68 -5.62
N GLU A 53 0.34 -12.87 -6.19
CA GLU A 53 1.67 -13.34 -6.58
C GLU A 53 2.36 -12.31 -7.49
N GLY A 54 3.52 -11.83 -7.05
CA GLY A 54 4.30 -10.81 -7.74
C GLY A 54 3.66 -9.42 -7.80
N GLY A 55 2.49 -9.19 -7.20
CA GLY A 55 1.78 -7.91 -7.27
C GLY A 55 2.56 -6.78 -6.62
N GLY A 56 3.03 -7.00 -5.39
CA GLY A 56 3.90 -6.06 -4.69
C GLY A 56 5.24 -5.81 -5.41
N ILE A 57 5.83 -6.85 -6.01
CA ILE A 57 7.08 -6.72 -6.79
C ILE A 57 6.87 -5.84 -8.02
N GLN A 58 5.75 -6.01 -8.73
CA GLN A 58 5.40 -5.20 -9.91
C GLN A 58 5.12 -3.73 -9.56
N ALA A 59 4.68 -3.45 -8.33
CA ALA A 59 4.34 -2.11 -7.84
C ALA A 59 5.44 -1.48 -6.97
N VAL A 60 6.66 -2.04 -6.94
CA VAL A 60 7.69 -1.65 -5.97
C VAL A 60 8.04 -0.15 -6.02
N LYS A 61 7.99 0.50 -7.19
CA LYS A 61 8.30 1.93 -7.32
C LYS A 61 7.22 2.78 -6.65
N GLU A 62 5.97 2.48 -6.95
CA GLU A 62 4.80 3.17 -6.42
C GLU A 62 4.69 2.95 -4.90
N LEU A 63 4.93 1.72 -4.43
CA LEU A 63 4.97 1.39 -3.01
C LEU A 63 6.12 2.11 -2.29
N THR A 64 7.28 2.27 -2.92
CA THR A 64 8.40 3.02 -2.34
C THR A 64 8.02 4.48 -2.10
N ALA A 65 7.24 5.09 -3.01
CA ALA A 65 6.76 6.47 -2.84
C ALA A 65 5.76 6.60 -1.68
N LEU A 66 4.99 5.55 -1.37
CA LEU A 66 4.05 5.55 -0.25
C LEU A 66 4.70 5.48 1.14
N LEU A 67 6.02 5.25 1.22
CA LEU A 67 6.75 5.36 2.49
C LEU A 67 6.77 6.80 3.04
N ASP A 68 6.51 7.80 2.20
CA ASP A 68 6.38 9.21 2.57
C ASP A 68 4.91 9.70 2.58
N ASP A 69 3.93 8.77 2.54
CA ASP A 69 2.52 9.13 2.50
C ASP A 69 2.08 9.94 3.74
N LYS A 70 1.26 10.97 3.54
CA LYS A 70 0.77 11.82 4.64
C LYS A 70 -0.10 11.04 5.63
N ASN A 71 -0.79 10.00 5.19
CA ASN A 71 -1.63 9.17 6.03
C ASN A 71 -0.83 8.01 6.63
N VAL A 72 -0.83 7.91 7.96
CA VAL A 72 -0.05 6.90 8.68
C VAL A 72 -0.49 5.47 8.38
N GLU A 73 -1.78 5.21 8.13
CA GLU A 73 -2.27 3.87 7.81
C GLU A 73 -1.76 3.39 6.45
N VAL A 74 -1.65 4.31 5.47
CA VAL A 74 -1.03 4.00 4.17
C VAL A 74 0.44 3.63 4.36
N ARG A 75 1.20 4.37 5.18
CA ARG A 75 2.61 4.04 5.48
C ARG A 75 2.74 2.70 6.20
N ARG A 76 1.89 2.43 7.19
CA ARG A 76 1.87 1.16 7.94
C ARG A 76 1.68 -0.04 7.02
N VAL A 77 0.61 -0.05 6.22
CA VAL A 77 0.34 -1.16 5.28
C VAL A 77 1.44 -1.29 4.23
N THR A 78 2.04 -0.17 3.81
CA THR A 78 3.14 -0.18 2.84
C THR A 78 4.39 -0.87 3.41
N THR A 79 4.79 -0.56 4.64
CA THR A 79 5.95 -1.23 5.27
C THR A 79 5.69 -2.71 5.55
N GLN A 80 4.46 -3.08 5.88
CA GLN A 80 4.05 -4.49 5.96
C GLN A 80 4.18 -5.18 4.59
N ALA A 81 3.68 -4.56 3.53
CA ALA A 81 3.78 -5.10 2.18
C ALA A 81 5.24 -5.31 1.75
N PHE A 82 6.17 -4.44 2.15
CA PHE A 82 7.59 -4.63 1.89
C PHE A 82 8.17 -5.90 2.54
N ALA A 83 7.70 -6.30 3.73
CA ALA A 83 8.09 -7.59 4.31
C ALA A 83 7.65 -8.76 3.42
N GLY A 84 6.40 -8.74 2.94
CA GLY A 84 5.88 -9.73 1.98
C GLY A 84 6.70 -9.78 0.68
N ILE A 85 6.97 -8.60 0.11
CA ILE A 85 7.78 -8.45 -1.11
C ILE A 85 9.18 -9.07 -0.95
N PHE A 86 9.86 -8.84 0.18
CA PHE A 86 11.18 -9.43 0.39
C PHE A 86 11.16 -10.91 0.76
N MET A 87 10.05 -11.43 1.32
CA MET A 87 9.85 -12.87 1.47
C MET A 87 9.74 -13.55 0.11
N GLU A 88 8.98 -12.97 -0.82
CA GLU A 88 8.78 -13.50 -2.17
C GLU A 88 10.02 -13.33 -3.07
N ALA A 89 10.62 -12.13 -3.05
CA ALA A 89 11.75 -11.80 -3.90
C ALA A 89 12.99 -12.66 -3.57
N LYS A 90 13.66 -13.12 -4.62
CA LYS A 90 14.93 -13.85 -4.54
C LYS A 90 16.08 -12.94 -4.99
N PRO A 91 17.24 -12.96 -4.30
CA PRO A 91 18.45 -12.37 -4.82
C PRO A 91 18.87 -13.01 -6.16
N PRO A 92 19.51 -12.27 -7.08
CA PRO A 92 19.86 -10.86 -6.98
C PRO A 92 18.64 -9.93 -7.15
N TYR A 93 18.51 -8.92 -6.28
CA TYR A 93 17.40 -7.97 -6.36
C TYR A 93 17.50 -7.05 -7.57
N SER A 94 16.34 -6.69 -8.13
CA SER A 94 16.20 -5.71 -9.21
C SER A 94 16.70 -4.33 -8.78
N LYS A 95 16.93 -3.43 -9.76
CA LYS A 95 17.32 -2.04 -9.48
C LYS A 95 16.33 -1.35 -8.55
N ASP A 96 15.03 -1.57 -8.77
CA ASP A 96 13.98 -0.88 -8.01
C ASP A 96 13.86 -1.44 -6.58
N LEU A 97 14.01 -2.76 -6.39
CA LEU A 97 14.08 -3.34 -5.05
C LEU A 97 15.33 -2.87 -4.29
N LYS A 98 16.47 -2.73 -4.96
CA LYS A 98 17.67 -2.14 -4.34
C LYS A 98 17.43 -0.70 -3.90
N GLN A 99 16.73 0.10 -4.71
CA GLN A 99 16.36 1.47 -4.34
C GLN A 99 15.41 1.48 -3.14
N ALA A 100 14.39 0.61 -3.13
CA ALA A 100 13.47 0.48 -2.00
C ALA A 100 14.21 0.13 -0.69
N ILE A 101 15.18 -0.78 -0.75
CA ILE A 101 16.03 -1.12 0.41
C ILE A 101 16.79 0.11 0.93
N VAL A 102 17.33 0.94 0.04
CA VAL A 102 18.03 2.19 0.44
C VAL A 102 17.05 3.15 1.12
N VAL A 103 15.84 3.33 0.58
CA VAL A 103 14.82 4.19 1.18
C VAL A 103 14.41 3.67 2.56
N LEU A 104 14.15 2.37 2.71
CA LEU A 104 13.81 1.74 3.99
C LEU A 104 14.93 1.90 5.03
N LYS A 105 16.20 1.74 4.64
CA LYS A 105 17.35 1.95 5.56
C LYS A 105 17.44 3.37 6.10
N ASN A 106 16.98 4.36 5.35
CA ASN A 106 17.01 5.76 5.73
C ASN A 106 15.66 6.24 6.31
N ASN A 107 14.66 5.37 6.42
CA ASN A 107 13.34 5.76 6.88
C ASN A 107 13.35 6.05 8.39
N GLN A 108 13.02 7.30 8.76
CA GLN A 108 12.93 7.79 10.13
C GLN A 108 11.50 8.24 10.46
N ASP A 109 10.53 7.38 10.15
CA ASP A 109 9.13 7.64 10.51
C ASP A 109 8.93 7.80 12.02
N ALA A 110 8.06 8.73 12.42
CA ALA A 110 7.70 8.93 13.82
C ALA A 110 6.75 7.84 14.35
N ASP A 111 6.06 7.12 13.47
CA ASP A 111 5.17 6.03 13.85
C ASP A 111 5.94 4.73 14.11
N GLU A 112 5.83 4.19 15.32
CA GLU A 112 6.57 2.99 15.72
C GLU A 112 6.13 1.72 14.96
N VAL A 113 4.88 1.67 14.49
CA VAL A 113 4.39 0.53 13.69
C VAL A 113 5.06 0.55 12.31
N VAL A 114 5.18 1.73 11.70
CA VAL A 114 5.97 1.92 10.47
C VAL A 114 7.42 1.48 10.68
N GLN A 115 8.07 1.96 11.75
CA GLN A 115 9.45 1.57 12.07
C GLN A 115 9.62 0.07 12.34
N THR A 116 8.64 -0.56 12.97
CA THR A 116 8.63 -2.02 13.16
C THR A 116 8.56 -2.75 11.82
N GLY A 117 7.69 -2.31 10.90
CA GLY A 117 7.59 -2.84 9.55
C GLY A 117 8.90 -2.71 8.76
N VAL A 118 9.55 -1.53 8.84
CA VAL A 118 10.88 -1.29 8.24
C VAL A 118 11.91 -2.29 8.77
N ARG A 119 12.00 -2.46 10.10
CA ARG A 119 12.96 -3.40 10.72
C ARG A 119 12.72 -4.84 10.27
N ILE A 120 11.47 -5.28 10.21
CA ILE A 120 11.12 -6.63 9.73
C ILE A 120 11.53 -6.81 8.26
N ALA A 121 11.16 -5.87 7.40
CA ALA A 121 11.47 -5.91 5.97
C ALA A 121 12.98 -5.99 5.72
N LEU A 122 13.77 -5.16 6.41
CA LEU A 122 15.23 -5.17 6.30
C LEU A 122 15.87 -6.43 6.90
N GLY A 123 15.33 -6.96 8.00
CA GLY A 123 15.79 -8.24 8.56
C GLY A 123 15.65 -9.41 7.58
N ILE A 124 14.56 -9.45 6.81
CA ILE A 124 14.36 -10.46 5.75
C ILE A 124 15.41 -10.32 4.64
N VAL A 125 15.69 -9.08 4.22
CA VAL A 125 16.72 -8.77 3.22
C VAL A 125 18.09 -9.26 3.68
N GLU A 126 18.47 -8.95 4.92
CA GLU A 126 19.74 -9.37 5.50
C GLU A 126 19.86 -10.89 5.63
N ALA A 127 18.78 -11.57 6.01
CA ALA A 127 18.75 -13.03 6.13
C ALA A 127 18.94 -13.73 4.77
N LYS A 128 18.48 -13.13 3.67
CA LYS A 128 18.57 -13.69 2.31
C LYS A 128 19.86 -13.33 1.57
N GLN A 129 20.62 -12.35 2.04
CA GLN A 129 21.87 -11.90 1.43
C GLN A 129 23.14 -12.53 2.05
N LYS A 130 22.98 -13.34 3.10
CA LYS A 130 24.03 -14.19 3.68
C LYS A 130 24.15 -15.50 2.91
#